data_AF-A0A965QKI0-F1
#
_entry.id   AF-A0A965QKI0-F1
#
_cell.length_a   1.000
_cell.length_b   1.000
_cell.length_c   1.000
_cell.angle_alpha   90.00
_cell.angle_beta   90.00
_cell.angle_gamma   90.00
#
_symmetry.space_group_name_H-M   'P 1'
#
loop_
_entity.id
_entity.type
_entity.pdbx_description
1 polymer ?
#
loop_
_entity_poly.entity_id
_entity_poly.type
_entity_poly.pdbx_seq_one_letter_code
_entity_poly.pdbx_strand_id
1 'polypeptide(L)'
;MRARDMTHLHELLKMGIKDIERETFNSALSMGEKVLLALGFHPHQARKRAKIFHQYDLEVIQKMHHLWDDRSAYVSSAKQAREELGRIFAEDQRNLQHGGADSAWVVK
;
A
#
# COMPACT_ATOMS: atom_id res chain seq x y z
N MET A 1 -13.98 9.77 -11.85
CA MET A 1 -13.11 10.89 -12.31
C MET A 1 -11.65 10.44 -12.30
N ARG A 2 -10.79 11.04 -13.13
CA ARG A 2 -9.35 10.72 -13.18
C ARG A 2 -8.54 11.80 -12.47
N ALA A 3 -7.73 11.43 -11.48
CA ALA A 3 -6.72 12.29 -10.88
C ALA A 3 -5.36 12.07 -11.58
N ARG A 4 -4.69 13.16 -11.97
CA ARG A 4 -3.39 13.12 -12.67
C ARG A 4 -2.23 12.99 -11.68
N ASP A 5 -2.40 13.60 -10.52
CA ASP A 5 -1.45 13.64 -9.42
C ASP A 5 -2.20 13.83 -8.09
N MET A 6 -1.45 13.95 -6.98
CA MET A 6 -2.03 14.14 -5.64
C MET A 6 -2.73 15.49 -5.48
N THR A 7 -2.26 16.56 -6.11
CA THR A 7 -2.92 17.86 -6.04
C THR A 7 -4.31 17.77 -6.67
N HIS A 8 -4.41 17.19 -7.86
CA HIS A 8 -5.67 16.98 -8.55
C HIS A 8 -6.60 16.04 -7.77
N LEU A 9 -6.06 15.00 -7.11
CA LEU A 9 -6.85 14.15 -6.21
C LEU A 9 -7.51 14.96 -5.09
N HIS A 10 -6.75 15.81 -4.40
CA HIS A 10 -7.27 16.60 -3.29
C HIS A 10 -8.28 17.66 -3.74
N GLU A 11 -8.10 18.27 -4.91
CA GLU A 11 -9.11 19.16 -5.52
C GLU A 11 -10.43 18.44 -5.76
N LEU A 12 -10.40 17.24 -6.33
CA LEU A 12 -11.60 16.42 -6.57
C LEU A 12 -12.28 16.01 -5.26
N LEU A 13 -11.50 15.64 -4.24
CA LEU A 13 -12.02 15.32 -2.91
C LEU A 13 -12.70 16.53 -2.25
N LYS A 14 -12.11 17.75 -2.39
CA LYS A 14 -12.71 19.00 -1.89
C LYS A 14 -14.04 19.33 -2.59
N MET A 15 -14.21 18.90 -3.84
CA MET A 15 -15.47 19.01 -4.58
C MET A 15 -16.50 17.93 -4.19
N GLY A 16 -16.18 17.05 -3.24
CA GLY A 16 -17.08 15.98 -2.78
C GLY A 16 -17.12 14.76 -3.70
N ILE A 17 -16.23 14.67 -4.69
CA ILE A 17 -16.14 13.53 -5.61
C ILE A 17 -15.46 12.37 -4.88
N LYS A 18 -16.10 11.20 -4.86
CA LYS A 18 -15.59 10.02 -4.14
C LYS A 18 -14.97 8.98 -5.08
N ASP A 19 -15.52 8.83 -6.28
CA ASP A 19 -15.05 7.86 -7.27
C ASP A 19 -13.90 8.46 -8.10
N ILE A 20 -12.69 8.41 -7.56
CA ILE A 20 -11.48 8.97 -8.17
C ILE A 20 -10.45 7.87 -8.43
N GLU A 21 -10.02 7.76 -9.68
CA GLU A 21 -8.94 6.87 -10.13
C GLU A 21 -7.67 7.68 -10.39
N ARG A 22 -6.56 7.31 -9.75
CA ARG A 22 -5.25 7.96 -9.98
C ARG A 22 -4.59 7.35 -11.20
N GLU A 23 -4.25 8.20 -12.16
CA GLU A 23 -3.75 7.88 -13.49
C GLU A 23 -2.65 6.81 -13.54
N THR A 24 -1.65 6.92 -12.65
CA THR A 24 -0.46 6.04 -12.66
C THR A 24 -0.49 4.95 -11.60
N PHE A 25 -1.46 4.96 -10.68
CA PHE A 25 -1.40 4.16 -9.47
C PHE A 25 -1.45 2.65 -9.74
N ASN A 26 -2.43 2.20 -10.55
CA ASN A 26 -2.60 0.77 -10.83
C ASN A 26 -1.40 0.19 -11.60
N SER A 27 -0.82 0.96 -12.51
CA SER A 27 0.39 0.56 -13.22
C SER A 27 1.60 0.46 -12.28
N ALA A 28 1.79 1.44 -11.39
CA ALA A 28 2.85 1.42 -10.40
C ALA A 28 2.69 0.24 -9.41
N LEU A 29 1.47 -0.06 -9.00
CA LEU A 29 1.17 -1.20 -8.14
C LEU A 29 1.51 -2.53 -8.81
N SER A 30 1.11 -2.71 -10.08
CA SER A 30 1.46 -3.89 -10.88
C SER A 30 2.98 -4.02 -11.08
N MET A 31 3.69 -2.91 -11.28
CA MET A 31 5.16 -2.91 -11.35
C MET A 31 5.78 -3.34 -10.02
N GLY A 32 5.26 -2.85 -8.88
CA GLY A 32 5.70 -3.28 -7.55
C GLY A 32 5.51 -4.78 -7.33
N GLU A 33 4.37 -5.34 -7.75
CA GLU A 33 4.14 -6.79 -7.72
C GLU A 33 5.17 -7.57 -8.54
N LYS A 34 5.46 -7.12 -9.78
CA LYS A 34 6.48 -7.73 -10.64
C LYS A 34 7.89 -7.68 -10.03
N VAL A 35 8.23 -6.58 -9.35
CA VAL A 35 9.51 -6.47 -8.64
C VAL A 35 9.58 -7.48 -7.49
N LEU A 36 8.49 -7.68 -6.73
CA LEU A 36 8.45 -8.70 -5.68
C LEU A 36 8.68 -10.11 -6.26
N LEU A 37 8.05 -10.43 -7.41
CA LEU A 37 8.30 -11.70 -8.10
C LEU A 37 9.78 -11.86 -8.49
N ALA A 38 10.39 -10.81 -9.05
CA ALA A 38 11.79 -10.82 -9.45
C ALA A 38 12.76 -10.97 -8.26
N LEU A 39 12.35 -10.51 -7.06
CA LEU A 39 13.09 -10.68 -5.81
C LEU A 39 12.88 -12.07 -5.16
N GLY A 40 12.15 -12.98 -5.82
CA GLY A 40 11.96 -14.36 -5.37
C GLY A 40 10.73 -14.59 -4.50
N PHE A 41 9.83 -13.62 -4.35
CA PHE A 41 8.56 -13.85 -3.66
C PHE A 41 7.66 -14.78 -4.47
N HIS A 42 6.96 -15.69 -3.79
CA HIS A 42 5.95 -16.53 -4.43
C HIS A 42 4.78 -15.67 -4.97
N PRO A 43 4.17 -16.00 -6.13
CA PRO A 43 3.11 -15.18 -6.74
C PRO A 43 1.95 -14.80 -5.82
N HIS A 44 1.50 -15.75 -5.00
CA HIS A 44 0.46 -15.49 -4.00
C HIS A 44 0.88 -14.41 -2.97
N GLN A 45 2.15 -14.40 -2.55
CA GLN A 45 2.65 -13.42 -1.58
C GLN A 45 2.79 -12.03 -2.20
N ALA A 46 3.32 -11.94 -3.43
CA ALA A 46 3.43 -10.67 -4.16
C ALA A 46 2.05 -10.01 -4.34
N ARG A 47 1.07 -10.79 -4.80
CA ARG A 47 -0.32 -10.33 -4.95
C ARG A 47 -0.97 -9.94 -3.63
N LYS A 48 -0.73 -10.72 -2.55
CA LYS A 48 -1.23 -10.38 -1.20
C LYS A 48 -0.67 -9.03 -0.73
N ARG A 49 0.64 -8.80 -0.89
CA ARG A 49 1.30 -7.54 -0.51
C ARG A 49 0.82 -6.35 -1.34
N ALA A 50 0.62 -6.52 -2.65
CA ALA A 50 0.04 -5.49 -3.50
C ALA A 50 -1.39 -5.11 -3.03
N LYS A 51 -2.21 -6.10 -2.67
CA LYS A 51 -3.57 -5.85 -2.13
C LYS A 51 -3.54 -5.09 -0.79
N ILE A 52 -2.63 -5.47 0.12
CA ILE A 52 -2.45 -4.78 1.40
C ILE A 52 -2.00 -3.33 1.16
N PHE A 53 -1.02 -3.11 0.27
CA PHE A 53 -0.56 -1.77 -0.09
C PHE A 53 -1.72 -0.91 -0.62
N HIS A 54 -2.53 -1.44 -1.54
CA HIS A 54 -3.65 -0.71 -2.12
C HIS A 54 -4.68 -0.30 -1.08
N GLN A 55 -5.08 -1.23 -0.21
CA GLN A 55 -6.03 -0.96 0.86
C GLN A 55 -5.49 0.11 1.83
N TYR A 56 -4.22 -0.03 2.23
CA TYR A 56 -3.59 0.91 3.15
C TYR A 56 -3.47 2.32 2.56
N ASP A 57 -3.10 2.43 1.28
CA ASP A 57 -3.01 3.70 0.58
C ASP A 57 -4.36 4.44 0.53
N LEU A 58 -5.47 3.73 0.29
CA LEU A 58 -6.81 4.31 0.35
C LEU A 58 -7.14 4.84 1.75
N GLU A 59 -6.81 4.08 2.79
CA GLU A 59 -7.00 4.52 4.18
C GLU A 59 -6.17 5.75 4.52
N VAL A 60 -4.91 5.81 4.06
CA VAL A 60 -4.02 6.96 4.27
C VAL A 60 -4.58 8.21 3.61
N ILE A 61 -5.05 8.12 2.36
CA ILE A 61 -5.70 9.26 1.67
C ILE A 61 -6.92 9.72 2.46
N GLN A 62 -7.79 8.81 2.88
CA GLN A 62 -8.98 9.16 3.67
C GLN A 62 -8.61 9.81 5.01
N LYS A 63 -7.62 9.28 5.72
CA LYS A 63 -7.19 9.83 7.01
C LYS A 63 -6.50 11.18 6.86
N MET A 64 -5.74 11.42 5.79
CA MET A 64 -4.86 12.59 5.68
C MET A 64 -5.38 13.71 4.78
N HIS A 65 -6.49 13.53 4.05
CA HIS A 65 -6.97 14.55 3.11
C HIS A 65 -7.24 15.91 3.78
N HIS A 66 -7.65 15.93 5.05
CA HIS A 66 -7.88 17.16 5.81
C HIS A 66 -6.59 17.92 6.15
N LEU A 67 -5.44 17.24 6.14
CA LEU A 67 -4.13 17.84 6.39
C LEU A 67 -3.53 18.46 5.11
N TRP A 68 -4.18 18.34 3.96
CA TRP A 68 -3.58 18.74 2.67
C TRP A 68 -3.13 20.21 2.63
N ASP A 69 -3.88 21.09 3.30
CA ASP A 69 -3.56 22.52 3.36
C ASP A 69 -2.42 22.83 4.36
N ASP A 70 -2.11 21.92 5.29
CA ASP A 70 -0.90 21.95 6.13
C ASP A 70 0.16 20.98 5.59
N ARG A 71 1.01 21.51 4.70
CA ARG A 71 2.02 20.70 4.03
C ARG A 71 3.03 20.06 4.98
N SER A 72 3.35 20.70 6.11
CA SER A 72 4.29 20.16 7.08
C SER A 72 3.68 18.94 7.79
N ALA A 73 2.45 19.09 8.28
CA ALA A 73 1.71 18.00 8.91
C ALA A 73 1.50 16.85 7.90
N TYR A 74 1.09 17.14 6.67
CA TYR A 74 0.88 16.14 5.63
C TYR A 74 2.15 15.31 5.36
N VAL A 75 3.30 15.96 5.17
CA VAL A 75 4.57 15.27 4.91
C VAL A 75 5.00 14.42 6.12
N SER A 76 4.82 14.93 7.35
CA SER A 76 5.10 14.19 8.57
C SER A 76 4.24 12.92 8.67
N SER A 77 2.93 13.05 8.48
CA SER A 77 1.99 11.92 8.50
C SER A 77 2.27 10.93 7.38
N ALA A 78 2.66 11.38 6.19
CA ALA A 78 3.03 10.51 5.07
C ALA A 78 4.25 9.64 5.40
N LYS A 79 5.25 10.21 6.10
CA LYS A 79 6.42 9.46 6.56
C LYS A 79 6.03 8.39 7.57
N GLN A 80 5.22 8.74 8.56
CA GLN A 80 4.72 7.81 9.58
C GLN A 80 3.90 6.67 8.95
N ALA A 81 3.02 6.99 7.99
CA ALA A 81 2.23 6.00 7.27
C ALA A 81 3.12 5.00 6.50
N ARG A 82 4.19 5.49 5.87
CA ARG A 82 5.15 4.63 5.18
C ARG A 82 5.90 3.71 6.16
N GLU A 83 6.32 4.23 7.31
CA GLU A 83 6.96 3.44 8.36
C GLU A 83 6.03 2.35 8.89
N GLU A 84 4.76 2.68 9.10
CA GLU A 84 3.73 1.73 9.54
C GLU A 84 3.50 0.62 8.52
N LEU A 85 3.37 0.96 7.24
CA LEU A 85 3.25 -0.04 6.18
C LEU A 85 4.47 -0.97 6.13
N GLY A 86 5.67 -0.42 6.38
CA GLY A 86 6.89 -1.21 6.53
C GLY A 86 6.80 -2.21 7.68
N ARG A 87 6.27 -1.81 8.84
CA ARG A 87 6.03 -2.70 9.99
C ARG A 87 5.05 -3.82 9.65
N ILE A 88 3.94 -3.50 8.98
CA ILE A 88 2.93 -4.48 8.54
C ILE A 88 3.58 -5.56 7.64
N PHE A 89 4.39 -5.15 6.66
CA PHE A 89 5.06 -6.12 5.78
C PHE A 89 6.16 -6.92 6.48
N ALA A 90 6.89 -6.31 7.41
CA ALA A 90 7.90 -7.03 8.20
C ALA A 90 7.26 -8.09 9.10
N GLU A 91 6.10 -7.79 9.69
CA GLU A 91 5.33 -8.74 10.49
C GLU A 91 4.76 -9.87 9.63
N ASP A 92 4.15 -9.57 8.49
CA ASP A 92 3.67 -10.58 7.52
C ASP A 92 4.82 -11.53 7.11
N GLN A 93 6.03 -11.00 6.89
CA GLN A 93 7.21 -11.81 6.59
C GLN A 93 7.67 -12.69 7.75
N ARG A 94 7.61 -12.21 8.99
CA ARG A 94 7.95 -13.03 10.17
C ARG A 94 6.94 -14.16 10.34
N ASN A 95 5.65 -13.87 10.19
CA ASN A 95 4.59 -14.89 10.33
C ASN A 95 4.72 -16.00 9.29
N LEU A 96 5.12 -15.66 8.06
CA LEU A 96 5.41 -16.66 7.00
C LEU A 96 6.63 -17.54 7.34
N GLN A 97 7.69 -16.99 7.94
CA GLN A 97 8.88 -17.76 8.33
C GLN A 97 8.60 -18.70 9.51
N HIS A 98 7.80 -18.26 10.48
CA HIS A 98 7.49 -19.06 11.67
C HIS A 98 6.44 -20.14 11.37
N GLY A 99 5.46 -19.87 10.50
CA GLY A 99 4.45 -20.86 10.07
C GLY A 99 4.99 -21.98 9.19
N GLY A 100 6.23 -21.88 8.69
CA GLY A 100 6.90 -22.94 7.94
C GLY A 100 7.56 -24.02 8.81
N ALA A 101 7.80 -23.75 10.10
CA ALA A 101 8.46 -24.70 11.00
C ALA A 101 7.52 -25.83 11.49
N ASP A 102 6.21 -25.57 11.57
CA ASP A 102 5.23 -26.56 12.07
C ASP A 102 4.79 -27.60 11.02
N SER A 103 5.12 -27.41 9.74
CA SER A 103 4.70 -28.33 8.66
C SER A 103 5.80 -29.29 8.19
N ALA A 104 6.99 -29.26 8.81
CA ALA A 104 8.14 -30.06 8.37
C ALA A 104 8.27 -31.45 9.03
N TRP A 105 7.30 -31.88 9.87
CA TRP A 105 7.38 -33.16 10.60
C TRP A 105 6.26 -34.17 10.31
N VAL A 106 5.52 -34.04 9.20
CA VAL A 106 4.60 -35.09 8.77
C VAL A 106 4.67 -35.23 7.25
N VAL A 107 5.48 -36.17 6.75
CA VAL A 107 5.06 -37.38 6.01
C VAL A 107 6.34 -38.17 5.61
N LYS A 108 6.46 -39.35 6.25
CA LYS A 108 7.09 -40.63 5.86
C LYS A 108 8.60 -40.71 5.62
#